data_AF-A0A258CVA5-F1
#
_entry.id   AF-A0A258CVA5-F1
#
_cell.length_a   1.000
_cell.length_b   1.000
_cell.length_c   1.000
_cell.angle_alpha   90.00
_cell.angle_beta   90.00
_cell.angle_gamma   90.00
#
_symmetry.space_group_name_H-M   'P 1'
#
loop_
_entity.id
_entity.type
_entity.pdbx_description
1 polymer ?
#
loop_
_entity_poly.entity_id
_entity_poly.type
_entity_poly.pdbx_seq_one_letter_code
_entity_poly.pdbx_strand_id
1 'polypeptide(L)'
;MSDDKGPLAISRRVVIAAASAAPGVSGAGGGALTDPAVARCAEWLALDAEIDRLGVALRVMIHQQGDGYDLFKATREELRTARCPNCGAPACKR
;
A
#
# COMPACT_ATOMS: atom_id res chain seq x y z
N MET A 1 15.97 32.87 40.89
CA MET A 1 14.59 32.35 40.83
C MET A 1 14.06 32.75 39.47
N SER A 2 14.06 31.83 38.52
CA SER A 2 13.49 32.03 37.19
C SER A 2 12.14 31.33 37.17
N ASP A 3 11.09 32.10 36.93
CA ASP A 3 9.74 31.58 36.74
C ASP A 3 9.62 30.95 35.34
N ASP A 4 9.88 29.65 35.25
CA ASP A 4 9.50 28.81 34.11
C ASP A 4 7.97 28.63 34.09
N LYS A 5 7.25 29.63 33.60
CA LYS A 5 5.82 29.50 33.29
C LYS A 5 5.68 28.87 31.90
N GLY A 6 5.90 27.57 31.83
CA GLY A 6 5.68 26.78 30.61
C GLY A 6 4.25 26.99 30.08
N PRO A 7 4.05 26.91 28.74
CA PRO A 7 2.72 26.99 28.18
C PRO A 7 1.88 25.85 28.78
N LEU A 8 0.79 26.24 29.44
CA LEU A 8 -0.10 25.39 30.21
C LEU A 8 -0.38 24.07 29.47
N ALA A 9 -0.26 22.94 30.18
CA ALA A 9 -0.48 21.61 29.65
C ALA A 9 -1.95 21.41 29.22
N ILE A 10 -2.28 21.82 27.99
CA ILE A 10 -3.62 21.66 27.43
C ILE A 10 -3.81 20.16 27.13
N SER A 11 -4.60 19.50 27.98
CA SER A 11 -4.97 18.10 27.81
C SER A 11 -5.67 17.89 26.47
N ARG A 12 -5.25 16.86 25.73
CA ARG A 12 -5.87 16.45 24.45
C ARG A 12 -7.39 16.24 24.57
N ARG A 13 -7.89 15.93 25.77
CA ARG A 13 -9.33 15.80 26.06
C ARG A 13 -10.07 17.14 26.00
N VAL A 14 -9.44 18.25 26.39
CA VAL A 14 -10.01 19.60 26.29
C VAL A 14 -10.19 20.01 24.83
N VAL A 15 -9.23 19.67 23.96
CA VAL A 15 -9.33 19.95 22.51
C VAL A 15 -10.50 19.19 21.87
N ILE A 16 -10.70 17.93 22.25
CA ILE A 16 -11.80 17.10 21.71
C ILE A 16 -13.18 17.57 22.22
N ALA A 17 -13.26 18.03 23.47
CA ALA A 17 -14.50 18.56 24.05
C ALA A 17 -14.89 19.95 23.48
N ALA A 18 -13.91 20.80 23.13
CA ALA A 18 -14.20 22.10 22.51
C ALA A 18 -14.78 21.96 21.10
N ALA A 19 -14.38 20.93 20.35
CA ALA A 19 -14.90 20.67 19.01
C ALA A 19 -16.40 20.25 19.00
N SER A 20 -16.95 19.81 20.14
CA SER A 20 -18.33 19.33 20.24
C SER A 20 -19.35 20.43 20.58
N ALA A 21 -18.90 21.69 20.75
CA ALA A 21 -19.75 22.81 21.16
C ALA A 21 -19.75 23.98 20.15
N ALA A 22 -19.54 23.71 18.86
CA ALA A 22 -19.86 24.69 17.82
C ALA A 22 -21.38 24.64 17.54
N PRO A 23 -22.16 25.70 17.84
CA PRO A 23 -23.59 25.72 17.61
C PRO A 23 -23.91 25.59 16.12
N GLY A 24 -24.99 24.87 15.83
CA GLY A 24 -25.47 24.64 14.47
C GLY A 24 -25.80 25.95 13.76
N VAL A 25 -25.17 26.15 12.61
CA VAL A 25 -25.77 26.89 11.50
C VAL A 25 -26.48 25.85 10.62
N SER A 26 -27.73 25.54 10.96
CA SER A 26 -28.64 24.90 10.02
C SER A 26 -29.02 25.91 8.94
N GLY A 27 -28.12 26.11 7.99
CA GLY A 27 -28.45 26.68 6.70
C GLY A 27 -29.20 25.62 5.89
N ALA A 28 -30.52 25.59 6.02
CA ALA A 28 -31.40 24.95 5.05
C ALA A 28 -31.31 25.76 3.75
N GLY A 29 -30.40 25.37 2.88
CA GLY A 29 -30.21 25.94 1.55
C GLY A 29 -29.85 24.81 0.61
N GLY A 30 -30.86 24.25 -0.05
CA GLY A 30 -30.69 23.24 -1.08
C GLY A 30 -29.76 23.72 -2.17
N GLY A 31 -28.64 23.02 -2.30
CA GLY A 31 -27.77 23.05 -3.46
C GLY A 31 -27.06 21.71 -3.50
N ALA A 32 -27.58 20.79 -4.32
CA ALA A 32 -26.81 19.66 -4.79
C ALA A 32 -25.69 20.20 -5.71
N LEU A 33 -24.72 20.86 -5.09
CA LEU A 33 -23.46 21.27 -5.66
C LEU A 33 -22.46 20.35 -4.99
N THR A 34 -21.78 19.55 -5.81
CA THR A 34 -20.69 18.65 -5.44
C THR A 34 -19.84 19.25 -4.33
N ASP A 35 -20.00 18.77 -3.10
CA ASP A 35 -19.16 19.16 -1.97
C ASP A 35 -17.71 18.79 -2.31
N PRO A 36 -16.78 19.75 -2.35
CA PRO A 36 -15.38 19.47 -2.68
C PRO A 36 -14.72 18.49 -1.71
N ALA A 37 -15.22 18.38 -0.46
CA ALA A 37 -14.78 17.35 0.46
C ALA A 37 -15.23 15.95 0.01
N VAL A 38 -16.50 15.81 -0.40
CA VAL A 38 -17.04 14.54 -0.91
C VAL A 38 -16.34 14.12 -2.21
N ALA A 39 -16.06 15.06 -3.11
CA ALA A 39 -15.31 14.79 -4.34
C ALA A 39 -13.91 14.25 -4.06
N ARG A 40 -13.20 14.85 -3.11
CA ARG A 40 -11.86 14.39 -2.70
C ARG A 40 -11.89 13.03 -2.01
N CYS A 41 -12.90 12.74 -1.20
CA CYS A 41 -13.09 11.40 -0.64
C CYS A 41 -13.33 10.36 -1.75
N ALA A 42 -14.11 10.67 -2.78
CA ALA A 42 -14.34 9.78 -3.91
C ALA A 42 -13.05 9.51 -4.72
N GLU A 43 -12.21 10.53 -4.91
CA GLU A 43 -10.90 10.38 -5.54
C GLU A 43 -9.98 9.43 -4.76
N TRP A 44 -9.92 9.58 -3.43
CA TRP A 44 -9.12 8.69 -2.58
C TRP A 44 -9.61 7.25 -2.62
N LEU A 45 -10.92 7.04 -2.55
CA LEU A 45 -11.51 5.69 -2.67
C LEU A 45 -11.24 5.05 -4.03
N ALA A 46 -11.24 5.84 -5.10
CA ALA A 46 -10.89 5.35 -6.44
C ALA A 46 -9.42 4.93 -6.52
N LEU A 47 -8.52 5.69 -5.88
CA LEU A 47 -7.10 5.37 -5.80
C LEU A 47 -6.87 4.07 -5.00
N ASP A 48 -7.51 3.93 -3.84
CA ASP A 48 -7.41 2.71 -3.02
C ASP A 48 -7.90 1.47 -3.79
N ALA A 49 -9.02 1.59 -4.51
CA ALA A 49 -9.53 0.51 -5.34
C ALA A 49 -8.54 0.10 -6.46
N GLU A 50 -7.80 1.05 -7.02
CA GLU A 50 -6.78 0.76 -8.03
C GLU A 50 -5.54 0.11 -7.40
N ILE A 51 -5.11 0.56 -6.22
CA ILE A 51 -4.04 -0.08 -5.44
C ILE A 51 -4.38 -1.54 -5.16
N ASP A 52 -5.62 -1.83 -4.75
CA ASP A 52 -6.07 -3.20 -4.49
C ASP A 52 -6.05 -4.07 -5.75
N ARG A 53 -6.51 -3.55 -6.89
CA ARG A 53 -6.46 -4.25 -8.19
C ARG A 53 -5.02 -4.56 -8.60
N LEU A 54 -4.12 -3.58 -8.50
CA LEU A 54 -2.71 -3.76 -8.81
C LEU A 54 -2.05 -4.77 -7.85
N GLY A 55 -2.42 -4.75 -6.56
CA GLY A 55 -1.95 -5.73 -5.58
C GLY A 55 -2.36 -7.17 -5.91
N VAL A 56 -3.58 -7.38 -6.40
CA VAL A 56 -4.03 -8.70 -6.89
C VAL A 56 -3.27 -9.10 -8.16
N ALA A 57 -3.14 -8.21 -9.14
CA ALA A 57 -2.41 -8.48 -10.38
C ALA A 57 -0.95 -8.88 -10.09
N LEU A 58 -0.28 -8.17 -9.17
CA LEU A 58 1.07 -8.50 -8.74
C LEU A 58 1.15 -9.89 -8.09
N ARG A 59 0.21 -10.23 -7.19
CA ARG A 59 0.16 -11.57 -6.58
C ARG A 59 -0.03 -12.67 -7.62
N VAL A 60 -0.89 -12.46 -8.62
CA VAL A 60 -1.07 -13.42 -9.73
C VAL A 60 0.21 -13.54 -10.55
N MET A 61 0.87 -12.44 -10.89
CA MET A 61 2.15 -12.48 -11.61
C MET A 61 3.23 -13.22 -10.82
N ILE A 62 3.38 -12.94 -9.52
CA ILE A 62 4.31 -13.64 -8.64
C ILE A 62 3.95 -15.13 -8.54
N HIS A 63 2.67 -15.48 -8.44
CA HIS A 63 2.25 -16.89 -8.38
C HIS A 63 2.51 -17.63 -9.70
N GLN A 64 2.28 -16.99 -10.85
CA GLN A 64 2.62 -17.54 -12.16
C GLN A 64 4.14 -17.68 -12.37
N GLN A 65 4.92 -16.80 -11.73
CA GLN A 65 6.38 -16.90 -11.60
C GLN A 65 6.79 -17.61 -10.29
N GLY A 66 5.90 -18.40 -9.67
CA GLY A 66 6.07 -18.89 -8.30
C GLY A 66 7.29 -19.79 -8.13
N ASP A 67 7.44 -20.40 -6.95
CA ASP A 67 8.63 -21.20 -6.58
C ASP A 67 9.14 -22.15 -7.67
N GLY A 68 8.26 -22.67 -8.54
CA GLY A 68 8.62 -23.46 -9.71
C GLY A 68 9.54 -22.76 -10.73
N TYR A 69 9.38 -21.46 -10.98
CA TYR A 69 10.24 -20.70 -11.89
C TYR A 69 11.64 -20.48 -11.29
N ASP A 70 11.73 -20.19 -9.99
CA ASP A 70 13.01 -20.07 -9.29
C ASP A 70 13.73 -21.43 -9.20
N LEU A 71 13.00 -22.50 -8.89
CA LEU A 71 13.51 -23.89 -8.96
C LEU A 71 14.03 -24.21 -10.36
N PHE A 72 13.26 -23.89 -11.40
CA PHE A 72 13.68 -24.09 -12.78
C PHE A 72 14.96 -23.29 -13.12
N LYS A 73 15.07 -22.05 -12.66
CA LYS A 73 16.26 -21.20 -12.87
C LYS A 73 17.49 -21.77 -12.15
N ALA A 74 17.32 -22.23 -10.91
CA ALA A 74 18.37 -22.89 -10.14
C ALA A 74 18.84 -24.18 -10.83
N THR A 75 17.92 -25.09 -11.19
CA THR A 75 18.25 -26.33 -11.91
C THR A 75 18.88 -26.06 -13.27
N ARG A 76 18.45 -25.01 -13.99
CA ARG A 76 19.08 -24.60 -15.25
C ARG A 76 20.53 -24.16 -15.08
N GLU A 77 20.86 -23.50 -13.97
CA GLU A 77 22.24 -23.13 -13.67
C GLU A 77 23.09 -24.34 -13.32
N GLU A 78 22.56 -25.29 -12.54
CA GLU A 78 23.22 -26.57 -12.27
C GLU A 78 23.49 -27.35 -13.57
N LEU A 79 22.48 -27.46 -14.44
CA LEU A 79 22.59 -28.16 -15.71
C LEU A 79 23.59 -27.51 -16.70
N ARG A 80 23.93 -26.23 -16.54
CA ARG A 80 24.98 -25.58 -17.35
C ARG A 80 26.37 -26.10 -17.03
N THR A 81 26.60 -26.54 -15.80
CA THR A 81 27.90 -27.07 -15.36
C THR A 81 27.94 -28.61 -15.36
N ALA A 82 26.77 -29.25 -15.40
CA ALA A 82 26.65 -30.69 -15.48
C ALA A 82 27.26 -31.28 -16.77
N ARG A 83 27.96 -32.39 -16.61
CA ARG A 83 28.51 -33.20 -17.70
C ARG A 83 27.84 -34.57 -17.71
N CYS A 84 27.70 -35.14 -18.91
CA CYS A 84 27.21 -36.50 -19.07
C CYS A 84 28.17 -37.48 -18.38
N PRO A 85 27.69 -38.32 -17.44
CA PRO A 85 28.56 -39.29 -16.76
C PRO A 85 29.10 -40.37 -17.71
N ASN A 86 28.46 -40.57 -18.86
CA ASN A 86 28.86 -41.60 -19.83
C ASN A 86 29.90 -41.12 -20.86
N CYS A 87 29.87 -39.83 -21.25
CA CYS A 87 30.76 -39.32 -22.31
C CYS A 87 31.44 -37.98 -21.99
N GLY A 88 31.20 -37.38 -20.83
CA GLY A 88 31.82 -36.12 -20.39
C GLY A 88 31.38 -34.85 -21.13
N ALA A 89 30.50 -34.98 -22.13
CA ALA A 89 29.95 -33.85 -22.87
C ALA A 89 29.09 -32.95 -21.96
N PRO A 90 29.09 -31.62 -22.17
CA PRO A 90 28.19 -30.73 -21.44
C PRO A 90 26.72 -31.09 -21.73
N ALA A 91 25.89 -31.12 -20.69
CA ALA A 91 24.50 -31.58 -20.78
C ALA A 91 23.63 -30.67 -21.68
N CYS A 92 23.99 -29.39 -21.83
CA CYS A 92 23.33 -28.46 -22.74
C CYS A 92 24.21 -28.26 -23.99
N LYS A 93 23.93 -28.98 -25.08
CA LYS A 93 24.34 -28.51 -26.41
C LYS A 93 23.37 -27.40 -26.81
N ARG A 94 23.88 -26.17 -26.81
CA ARG A 94 23.13 -24.97 -27.19
C ARG A 94 22.70 -25.03 -28.64
#